data_AF-A0A949J8N5-F1
#
_entry.id   AF-A0A949J8N5-F1
#
_cell.length_a   1.000
_cell.length_b   1.000
_cell.length_c   1.000
_cell.angle_alpha   90.00
_cell.angle_beta   90.00
_cell.angle_gamma   90.00
#
_symmetry.space_group_name_H-M   'P 1'
#
loop_
_entity.id
_entity.type
_entity.pdbx_description
1 polymer ?
#
loop_
_entity_poly.entity_id
_entity_poly.type
_entity_poly.pdbx_seq_one_letter_code
_entity_poly.pdbx_strand_id
1 'polypeptide(L)'
;PNIISTFNISPETIQCGCCSESESRVPILEYPICERERGFIPDVITPIIVRKALYKGNPALKGRRALLKSLLVTCFGYLGYRNARFGRIECHESVTAFAREILLTSMHMAEEEGFEVLHGIVDSLWLRKPCGREEFEELCEQVSEKIGIPLELEGIYSWIVFLPSTLGIGALNRYYGVIDGELKARGIELRRRDQPRIIKRMQEAMLCEMAQADTAQNVTKRIPSVLDVVRQSVDAVMQGTVEMEDLTITIGITRSLEDYRVNNLSVAALNLLKREGVDMYPGQKVRYIIRNWKARKLTERVSIPEMTQDAVYDREKYAELIIRAACTMLSPFGFSEHIMQECISNRAQKTLRDYL
;
A
#
# COMPACT_ATOMS: atom_id res chain seq x y z
N PRO A 1 -17.02 -8.39 3.89
CA PRO A 1 -18.48 -8.13 3.91
C PRO A 1 -19.32 -9.30 3.37
N ASN A 2 -19.00 -9.82 2.18
CA ASN A 2 -19.67 -11.02 1.65
C ASN A 2 -19.51 -12.21 2.61
N ILE A 3 -18.29 -12.48 3.11
CA ILE A 3 -18.05 -13.51 4.13
C ILE A 3 -18.99 -13.37 5.34
N ILE A 4 -19.12 -12.15 5.89
CA ILE A 4 -20.01 -11.88 7.04
C ILE A 4 -21.46 -12.25 6.70
N SER A 5 -21.93 -11.84 5.52
CA SER A 5 -23.29 -12.08 5.04
C SER A 5 -23.57 -13.54 4.70
N THR A 6 -22.63 -14.22 4.04
CA THR A 6 -22.77 -15.60 3.53
C THR A 6 -22.70 -16.60 4.68
N PHE A 7 -21.73 -16.44 5.59
CA PHE A 7 -21.50 -17.38 6.70
C PHE A 7 -22.16 -16.92 8.01
N ASN A 8 -23.17 -16.05 7.92
CA ASN A 8 -23.99 -15.59 9.05
C ASN A 8 -23.16 -15.11 10.28
N ILE A 9 -22.10 -14.33 10.07
CA ILE A 9 -21.16 -13.97 11.15
C ILE A 9 -21.70 -12.75 11.92
N SER A 10 -22.08 -12.96 13.18
CA SER A 10 -22.57 -11.94 14.10
C SER A 10 -22.31 -12.37 15.56
N PRO A 11 -22.21 -11.44 16.54
CA PRO A 11 -21.91 -11.78 17.92
C PRO A 11 -22.83 -12.85 18.54
N GLU A 12 -24.11 -12.82 18.19
CA GLU A 12 -25.16 -13.72 18.64
C GLU A 12 -25.23 -15.05 17.87
N THR A 13 -24.64 -15.12 16.68
CA THR A 13 -24.66 -16.33 15.84
C THR A 13 -23.37 -17.15 15.97
N ILE A 14 -22.23 -16.50 16.23
CA ILE A 14 -20.95 -17.18 16.47
C ILE A 14 -20.89 -17.72 17.90
N GLN A 15 -20.50 -18.99 18.04
CA GLN A 15 -20.48 -19.71 19.31
C GLN A 15 -21.85 -19.75 20.01
N CYS A 16 -22.92 -19.89 19.23
CA CYS A 16 -24.26 -20.04 19.79
C CYS A 16 -24.39 -21.38 20.55
N GLY A 17 -25.18 -21.39 21.62
CA GLY A 17 -25.42 -22.61 22.41
C GLY A 17 -26.35 -23.63 21.74
N CYS A 18 -27.08 -23.22 20.70
CA CYS A 18 -28.11 -24.06 20.07
C CYS A 18 -27.60 -24.95 18.92
N CYS A 19 -26.37 -24.73 18.43
CA CYS A 19 -25.76 -25.45 17.33
C CYS A 19 -24.42 -26.10 17.71
N SER A 20 -24.25 -26.53 18.97
CA SER A 20 -22.99 -27.12 19.47
C SER A 20 -22.55 -28.38 18.72
N GLU A 21 -23.49 -29.14 18.18
CA GLU A 21 -23.25 -30.37 17.41
C GLU A 21 -23.30 -30.15 15.88
N SER A 22 -23.47 -28.91 15.41
CA SER A 22 -23.50 -28.61 13.98
C SER A 22 -22.12 -28.81 13.34
N GLU A 23 -22.14 -29.24 12.07
CA GLU A 23 -20.98 -29.28 11.18
C GLU A 23 -20.65 -27.89 10.61
N SER A 24 -21.59 -26.94 10.67
CA SER A 24 -21.39 -25.56 10.25
C SER A 24 -20.48 -24.82 11.23
N ARG A 25 -19.19 -24.81 10.90
CA ARG A 25 -18.12 -24.30 11.75
C ARG A 25 -17.20 -23.36 11.02
N VAL A 26 -16.61 -22.47 11.81
CA VAL A 26 -15.54 -21.60 11.33
C VAL A 26 -14.29 -22.45 11.08
N PRO A 27 -13.68 -22.40 9.88
CA PRO A 27 -12.49 -23.19 9.57
C PRO A 27 -11.37 -22.96 10.58
N ILE A 28 -10.69 -24.04 11.00
CA ILE A 28 -9.55 -24.04 11.95
C ILE A 28 -9.96 -23.69 13.40
N LEU A 29 -10.84 -22.71 13.60
CA LEU A 29 -11.28 -22.24 14.91
C LEU A 29 -12.40 -23.10 15.50
N GLU A 30 -13.12 -23.85 14.66
CA GLU A 30 -14.18 -24.79 15.02
C GLU A 30 -15.35 -24.15 15.80
N TYR A 31 -15.49 -22.83 15.72
CA TYR A 31 -16.61 -22.12 16.36
C TYR A 31 -17.93 -22.50 15.67
N PRO A 32 -18.94 -22.98 16.41
CA PRO A 32 -20.23 -23.29 15.83
C PRO A 32 -20.92 -22.01 15.36
N ILE A 33 -21.57 -22.08 14.21
CA ILE A 33 -22.31 -20.97 13.60
C ILE A 33 -23.80 -21.27 13.70
N CYS A 34 -24.61 -20.29 14.12
CA CYS A 34 -26.05 -20.46 14.21
C CYS A 34 -26.67 -20.65 12.81
N GLU A 35 -27.44 -21.73 12.66
CA GLU A 35 -28.20 -22.05 11.44
C GLU A 35 -29.71 -21.80 11.61
N ARG A 36 -30.15 -21.53 12.84
CA ARG A 36 -31.58 -21.34 13.16
C ARG A 36 -32.04 -19.91 12.96
N GLU A 37 -31.18 -18.96 13.27
CA GLU A 37 -31.48 -17.53 13.22
C GLU A 37 -30.41 -16.77 12.43
N ARG A 38 -30.86 -15.79 11.66
CA ARG A 38 -29.97 -14.88 10.94
C ARG A 38 -29.50 -13.77 11.87
N GLY A 39 -28.20 -13.48 11.84
CA GLY A 39 -27.61 -12.47 12.68
C GLY A 39 -27.97 -11.05 12.24
N PHE A 40 -28.01 -10.14 13.21
CA PHE A 40 -28.25 -8.72 13.04
C PHE A 40 -27.26 -8.08 12.07
N ILE A 41 -25.95 -8.38 12.19
CA ILE A 41 -24.94 -7.78 11.30
C ILE A 41 -25.14 -8.21 9.85
N PRO A 42 -25.24 -9.52 9.52
CA PRO A 42 -25.65 -10.00 8.21
C PRO A 42 -26.90 -9.29 7.66
N ASP A 43 -27.96 -9.15 8.47
CA ASP A 43 -29.21 -8.48 8.06
C ASP A 43 -29.02 -7.01 7.69
N VAL A 44 -28.17 -6.29 8.42
CA VAL A 44 -27.89 -4.88 8.12
C VAL A 44 -27.03 -4.74 6.87
N ILE A 45 -26.01 -5.58 6.69
CA ILE A 45 -25.04 -5.40 5.59
C ILE A 45 -25.52 -5.98 4.27
N THR A 46 -26.37 -7.01 4.27
CA THR A 46 -26.80 -7.69 3.03
C THR A 46 -27.50 -6.73 2.06
N PRO A 47 -28.49 -5.90 2.49
CA PRO A 47 -29.12 -4.94 1.61
C PRO A 47 -28.13 -3.90 1.04
N ILE A 48 -27.10 -3.55 1.81
CA ILE A 48 -26.04 -2.61 1.40
C ILE A 48 -25.15 -3.25 0.32
N ILE A 49 -24.80 -4.53 0.47
CA ILE A 49 -24.07 -5.31 -0.54
C ILE A 49 -24.87 -5.36 -1.85
N VAL A 50 -26.14 -5.75 -1.77
CA VAL A 50 -27.04 -5.83 -2.94
C VAL A 50 -27.17 -4.46 -3.61
N ARG A 51 -27.45 -3.40 -2.85
CA ARG A 51 -27.57 -2.05 -3.40
C ARG A 51 -26.28 -1.56 -4.05
N LYS A 52 -25.11 -1.86 -3.48
CA LYS A 52 -23.81 -1.54 -4.09
C LYS A 52 -23.64 -2.26 -5.43
N ALA A 53 -24.06 -3.52 -5.53
CA ALA A 53 -23.98 -4.30 -6.77
C ALA A 53 -24.89 -3.73 -7.86
N LEU A 54 -26.13 -3.34 -7.53
CA LEU A 54 -27.08 -2.70 -8.47
C LEU A 54 -26.56 -1.38 -9.06
N TYR A 55 -25.63 -0.70 -8.39
CA TYR A 55 -25.04 0.55 -8.88
C TYR A 55 -23.81 0.35 -9.75
N LYS A 56 -23.37 -0.90 -9.99
CA LYS A 56 -22.25 -1.22 -10.88
C LYS A 56 -22.59 -0.78 -12.31
N GLY A 57 -21.62 -0.19 -13.02
CA GLY A 57 -21.79 0.27 -14.39
C GLY A 57 -22.49 1.62 -14.59
N ASN A 58 -23.12 2.21 -13.57
CA ASN A 58 -23.82 3.50 -13.71
C ASN A 58 -22.93 4.70 -13.28
N PRO A 59 -22.50 5.58 -14.21
CA PRO A 59 -21.63 6.71 -13.88
C PRO A 59 -22.25 7.70 -12.89
N ALA A 60 -23.56 7.95 -12.96
CA ALA A 60 -24.27 8.88 -12.08
C ALA A 60 -24.29 8.40 -10.63
N LEU A 61 -24.18 7.08 -10.40
CA LEU A 61 -24.20 6.47 -9.08
C LEU A 61 -22.79 6.12 -8.55
N LYS A 62 -21.73 6.49 -9.28
CA LYS A 62 -20.33 6.19 -8.90
C LYS A 62 -20.01 6.65 -7.47
N GLY A 63 -20.41 7.87 -7.10
CA GLY A 63 -20.20 8.41 -5.76
C GLY A 63 -20.96 7.62 -4.68
N ARG A 64 -22.22 7.29 -4.93
CA ARG A 64 -23.05 6.48 -4.00
C ARG A 64 -22.46 5.07 -3.82
N ARG A 65 -22.04 4.42 -4.92
CA ARG A 65 -21.39 3.10 -4.89
C ARG A 65 -20.10 3.15 -4.06
N ALA A 66 -19.29 4.20 -4.21
CA ALA A 66 -18.07 4.38 -3.43
C ALA A 66 -18.38 4.52 -1.93
N LEU A 67 -19.39 5.29 -1.55
CA LEU A 67 -19.82 5.44 -0.16
C LEU A 67 -20.30 4.11 0.45
N LEU A 68 -21.12 3.34 -0.27
CA LEU A 68 -21.55 2.01 0.18
C LEU A 68 -20.36 1.05 0.32
N LYS A 69 -19.37 1.11 -0.60
CA LYS A 69 -18.13 0.33 -0.47
C LYS A 69 -17.38 0.71 0.81
N SER A 70 -17.20 2.01 1.08
CA SER A 70 -16.53 2.48 2.30
C SER A 70 -17.23 1.98 3.56
N LEU A 71 -18.55 2.08 3.63
CA LEU A 71 -19.35 1.58 4.76
C LEU A 71 -19.14 0.07 4.97
N LEU A 72 -19.22 -0.73 3.90
CA LEU A 72 -19.02 -2.18 3.98
C LEU A 72 -17.61 -2.56 4.44
N VAL A 73 -16.58 -1.85 3.98
CA VAL A 73 -15.18 -2.12 4.40
C VAL A 73 -15.00 -1.76 5.89
N THR A 74 -15.63 -0.71 6.38
CA THR A 74 -15.58 -0.36 7.81
C THR A 74 -16.24 -1.39 8.71
N CYS A 75 -17.28 -2.10 8.24
CA CYS A 75 -17.96 -3.13 9.04
C CYS A 75 -17.01 -4.27 9.47
N PHE A 76 -16.02 -4.64 8.65
CA PHE A 76 -15.03 -5.65 9.04
C PHE A 76 -14.17 -5.15 10.21
N GLY A 77 -13.59 -3.95 10.10
CA GLY A 77 -12.79 -3.37 11.19
C GLY A 77 -13.59 -3.10 12.46
N TYR A 78 -14.89 -2.82 12.33
CA TYR A 78 -15.81 -2.64 13.45
C TYR A 78 -15.92 -3.90 14.32
N LEU A 79 -15.89 -5.11 13.72
CA LEU A 79 -15.97 -6.37 14.48
C LEU A 79 -14.82 -6.53 15.48
N GLY A 80 -13.63 -6.07 15.13
CA GLY A 80 -12.43 -6.14 15.99
C GLY A 80 -12.21 -4.89 16.85
N TYR A 81 -13.05 -3.86 16.75
CA TYR A 81 -12.85 -2.61 17.49
C TYR A 81 -13.32 -2.75 18.94
N ARG A 82 -12.41 -2.55 19.89
CA ARG A 82 -12.66 -2.75 21.33
C ARG A 82 -13.88 -2.00 21.89
N ASN A 83 -14.22 -0.83 21.36
CA ASN A 83 -15.36 -0.03 21.84
C ASN A 83 -16.60 -0.16 20.94
N ALA A 84 -16.63 -1.11 20.00
CA ALA A 84 -17.80 -1.38 19.18
C ALA A 84 -18.89 -2.07 20.02
N ARG A 85 -20.12 -1.55 19.93
CA ARG A 85 -21.28 -2.12 20.65
C ARG A 85 -21.67 -3.50 20.14
N PHE A 86 -21.57 -3.70 18.82
CA PHE A 86 -21.84 -4.99 18.16
C PHE A 86 -20.54 -5.63 17.64
N GLY A 87 -19.39 -5.28 18.24
CA GLY A 87 -18.10 -5.89 17.90
C GLY A 87 -17.85 -7.11 18.79
N ARG A 88 -17.26 -8.15 18.22
CA ARG A 88 -16.84 -9.36 18.92
C ARG A 88 -15.59 -9.91 18.23
N ILE A 89 -14.54 -10.17 19.01
CA ILE A 89 -13.23 -10.54 18.44
C ILE A 89 -13.31 -11.87 17.68
N GLU A 90 -14.10 -12.81 18.18
CA GLU A 90 -14.33 -14.12 17.55
C GLU A 90 -15.00 -13.96 16.18
N CYS A 91 -15.85 -12.95 15.98
CA CYS A 91 -16.41 -12.64 14.66
C CYS A 91 -15.34 -12.12 13.69
N HIS A 92 -14.44 -11.27 14.17
CA HIS A 92 -13.32 -10.76 13.37
C HIS A 92 -12.35 -11.90 12.96
N GLU A 93 -12.01 -12.77 13.91
CA GLU A 93 -11.21 -13.97 13.68
C GLU A 93 -11.90 -14.91 12.70
N SER A 94 -13.21 -15.13 12.84
CA SER A 94 -13.99 -15.98 11.93
C SER A 94 -13.93 -15.48 10.48
N VAL A 95 -14.09 -14.17 10.28
CA VAL A 95 -13.96 -13.58 8.93
C VAL A 95 -12.57 -13.81 8.35
N THR A 96 -11.52 -13.71 9.17
CA THR A 96 -10.13 -13.93 8.72
C THR A 96 -9.86 -15.40 8.42
N ALA A 97 -10.43 -16.31 9.20
CA ALA A 97 -10.32 -17.75 8.97
C ALA A 97 -10.98 -18.14 7.64
N PHE A 98 -12.22 -17.71 7.39
CA PHE A 98 -12.87 -17.92 6.10
C PHE A 98 -12.13 -17.24 4.95
N ALA A 99 -11.62 -16.01 5.13
CA ALA A 99 -10.85 -15.33 4.09
C ALA A 99 -9.60 -16.13 3.69
N ARG A 100 -8.90 -16.71 4.67
CA ARG A 100 -7.75 -17.58 4.42
C ARG A 100 -8.15 -18.86 3.68
N GLU A 101 -9.21 -19.53 4.10
CA GLU A 101 -9.71 -20.75 3.47
C GLU A 101 -10.11 -20.52 2.00
N ILE A 102 -10.82 -19.41 1.75
CA ILE A 102 -11.20 -18.96 0.40
C ILE A 102 -9.96 -18.71 -0.44
N LEU A 103 -8.97 -17.99 0.10
CA LEU A 103 -7.73 -17.67 -0.62
C LEU A 103 -6.97 -18.96 -1.01
N LEU A 104 -6.85 -19.91 -0.08
CA LEU A 104 -6.18 -21.20 -0.33
C LEU A 104 -6.95 -22.05 -1.34
N THR A 105 -8.28 -22.10 -1.23
CA THR A 105 -9.14 -22.82 -2.19
C THR A 105 -9.01 -22.23 -3.59
N SER A 106 -9.04 -20.90 -3.69
CA SER A 106 -8.88 -20.18 -4.97
C SER A 106 -7.51 -20.43 -5.58
N MET A 107 -6.47 -20.49 -4.74
CA MET A 107 -5.09 -20.78 -5.14
C MET A 107 -4.95 -22.20 -5.70
N HIS A 108 -5.44 -23.22 -4.98
CA HIS A 108 -5.37 -24.61 -5.45
C HIS A 108 -6.15 -24.82 -6.75
N MET A 109 -7.35 -24.25 -6.87
CA MET A 109 -8.13 -24.33 -8.12
C MET A 109 -7.40 -23.67 -9.29
N ALA A 110 -6.74 -22.53 -9.05
CA ALA A 110 -5.93 -21.88 -10.07
C ALA A 110 -4.76 -22.78 -10.52
N GLU A 111 -4.07 -23.42 -9.58
CA GLU A 111 -2.95 -24.34 -9.86
C GLU A 111 -3.41 -25.59 -10.63
N GLU A 112 -4.57 -26.17 -10.27
CA GLU A 112 -5.19 -27.29 -10.96
C GLU A 112 -5.52 -26.96 -12.42
N GLU A 113 -5.96 -25.73 -12.70
CA GLU A 113 -6.23 -25.20 -14.05
C GLU A 113 -4.96 -24.71 -14.78
N GLY A 114 -3.79 -24.96 -14.20
CA GLY A 114 -2.49 -24.66 -14.81
C GLY A 114 -2.05 -23.20 -14.72
N PHE A 115 -2.65 -22.39 -13.85
CA PHE A 115 -2.16 -21.06 -13.53
C PHE A 115 -1.01 -21.12 -12.54
N GLU A 116 0.00 -20.28 -12.77
CA GLU A 116 1.06 -20.04 -11.80
C GLU A 116 0.66 -18.91 -10.85
N VAL A 117 0.74 -19.16 -9.56
CA VAL A 117 0.45 -18.17 -8.52
C VAL A 117 1.70 -17.33 -8.26
N LEU A 118 1.69 -16.08 -8.72
CA LEU A 118 2.82 -15.16 -8.54
C LEU A 118 2.81 -14.49 -7.17
N HIS A 119 1.62 -14.14 -6.68
CA HIS A 119 1.46 -13.40 -5.42
C HIS A 119 0.04 -13.51 -4.89
N GLY A 120 -0.13 -13.29 -3.58
CA GLY A 120 -1.45 -13.29 -2.93
C GLY A 120 -1.48 -12.36 -1.72
N ILE A 121 -2.56 -11.59 -1.57
CA ILE A 121 -2.76 -10.67 -0.46
C ILE A 121 -4.22 -10.75 -0.05
N VAL A 122 -4.50 -11.33 1.13
CA VAL A 122 -5.80 -11.32 1.83
C VAL A 122 -7.02 -11.67 0.96
N ASP A 123 -7.46 -10.76 0.09
CA ASP A 123 -8.62 -10.83 -0.80
C ASP A 123 -8.29 -10.80 -2.30
N SER A 124 -7.02 -10.97 -2.70
CA SER A 124 -6.59 -10.91 -4.11
C SER A 124 -5.45 -11.88 -4.42
N LEU A 125 -5.45 -12.44 -5.64
CA LEU A 125 -4.40 -13.29 -6.20
C LEU A 125 -3.88 -12.69 -7.51
N TRP A 126 -2.58 -12.83 -7.76
CA TRP A 126 -1.93 -12.52 -9.02
C TRP A 126 -1.53 -13.83 -9.68
N LEU A 127 -2.12 -14.11 -10.82
CA LEU A 127 -1.96 -15.36 -11.55
C LEU A 127 -1.29 -15.12 -12.89
N ARG A 128 -0.53 -16.11 -13.38
CA ARG A 128 0.12 -16.09 -14.68
C ARG A 128 -0.18 -17.37 -15.45
N LYS A 129 -0.69 -17.21 -16.67
CA LYS A 129 -0.88 -18.28 -17.66
C LYS A 129 -0.88 -17.63 -19.05
N PRO A 130 -0.22 -18.22 -20.07
CA PRO A 130 -0.21 -17.69 -21.43
C PRO A 130 -1.57 -17.94 -22.12
N CYS A 131 -2.61 -17.25 -21.67
CA CYS A 131 -3.99 -17.43 -22.07
C CYS A 131 -4.71 -16.09 -22.32
N GLY A 132 -5.92 -16.17 -22.88
CA GLY A 132 -6.81 -15.03 -23.03
C GLY A 132 -7.48 -14.62 -21.72
N ARG A 133 -8.14 -13.46 -21.73
CA ARG A 133 -8.90 -12.94 -20.57
C ARG A 133 -10.01 -13.90 -20.12
N GLU A 134 -10.63 -14.59 -21.08
CA GLU A 134 -11.76 -15.50 -20.87
C GLU A 134 -11.44 -16.61 -19.85
N GLU A 135 -10.24 -17.22 -19.93
CA GLU A 135 -9.85 -18.28 -18.99
C GLU A 135 -9.72 -17.78 -17.53
N PHE A 136 -9.35 -16.50 -17.33
CA PHE A 136 -9.33 -15.92 -15.99
C PHE A 136 -10.74 -15.65 -15.47
N GLU A 137 -11.67 -15.28 -16.36
CA GLU A 137 -13.07 -15.03 -16.02
C GLU A 137 -13.77 -16.36 -15.69
N GLU A 138 -13.52 -17.41 -16.47
CA GLU A 138 -13.99 -18.78 -16.18
C GLU A 138 -13.48 -19.28 -14.83
N LEU A 139 -12.20 -19.10 -14.51
CA LEU A 139 -11.66 -19.44 -13.19
C LEU A 139 -12.39 -18.66 -12.07
N CYS A 140 -12.63 -17.36 -12.27
CA CYS A 140 -13.38 -16.56 -11.30
C CYS A 140 -14.81 -17.10 -11.10
N GLU A 141 -15.49 -17.52 -12.16
CA GLU A 141 -16.83 -18.10 -12.11
C GLU A 141 -16.83 -19.43 -11.34
N GLN A 142 -15.96 -20.37 -11.71
CA GLN A 142 -15.84 -21.67 -11.05
C GLN A 142 -15.55 -21.54 -9.55
N VAL A 143 -14.60 -20.66 -9.19
CA VAL A 143 -14.26 -20.39 -7.79
C VAL A 143 -15.44 -19.72 -7.07
N SER A 144 -16.14 -18.80 -7.73
CA SER A 144 -17.32 -18.14 -7.16
C SER A 144 -18.46 -19.11 -6.88
N GLU A 145 -18.71 -20.06 -7.78
CA GLU A 145 -19.72 -21.10 -7.61
C GLU A 145 -19.38 -22.02 -6.43
N LYS A 146 -18.12 -22.44 -6.32
CA LYS A 146 -17.67 -23.31 -5.23
C LYS A 146 -17.73 -22.63 -3.86
N ILE A 147 -17.36 -21.36 -3.79
CA ILE A 147 -17.26 -20.61 -2.52
C ILE A 147 -18.59 -19.95 -2.12
N GLY A 148 -19.47 -19.66 -3.10
CA GLY A 148 -20.70 -18.89 -2.89
C GLY A 148 -20.45 -17.39 -2.66
N ILE A 149 -19.27 -16.88 -3.07
CA ILE A 149 -18.92 -15.46 -3.01
C ILE A 149 -18.41 -15.04 -4.39
N PRO A 150 -18.96 -13.97 -5.00
CA PRO A 150 -18.50 -13.50 -6.29
C PRO A 150 -17.05 -12.99 -6.25
N LEU A 151 -16.18 -13.61 -7.06
CA LEU A 151 -14.88 -13.12 -7.45
C LEU A 151 -15.01 -12.31 -8.75
N GLU A 152 -14.11 -11.35 -8.94
CA GLU A 152 -14.08 -10.53 -10.16
C GLU A 152 -12.64 -10.42 -10.65
N LEU A 153 -12.42 -10.55 -11.95
CA LEU A 153 -11.15 -10.21 -12.57
C LEU A 153 -10.96 -8.68 -12.52
N GLU A 154 -9.95 -8.22 -11.76
CA GLU A 154 -9.66 -6.78 -11.65
C GLU A 154 -9.11 -6.20 -12.97
N GLY A 155 -8.30 -6.96 -13.69
CA GLY A 155 -7.69 -6.57 -14.96
C GLY A 155 -6.45 -7.41 -15.29
N ILE A 156 -5.88 -7.20 -16.48
CA ILE A 156 -4.72 -7.95 -16.96
C ILE A 156 -3.47 -7.05 -16.95
N TYR A 157 -2.40 -7.53 -16.35
CA TYR A 157 -1.13 -6.81 -16.31
C TYR A 157 -0.30 -7.10 -17.56
N SER A 158 0.14 -6.06 -18.27
CA SER A 158 1.20 -6.17 -19.28
C SER A 158 2.53 -6.56 -18.63
N TRP A 159 2.78 -6.00 -17.45
CA TRP A 159 3.87 -6.37 -16.56
C TRP A 159 3.58 -5.87 -15.14
N ILE A 160 4.17 -6.55 -14.15
CA ILE A 160 4.11 -6.19 -12.74
C ILE A 160 5.46 -6.48 -12.08
N VAL A 161 5.85 -5.62 -11.14
CA VAL A 161 7.05 -5.75 -10.33
C VAL A 161 6.63 -5.78 -8.85
N PHE A 162 6.93 -6.90 -8.19
CA PHE A 162 6.76 -7.03 -6.73
C PHE A 162 8.05 -6.61 -6.02
N LEU A 163 7.91 -5.75 -5.01
CA LEU A 163 9.06 -5.28 -4.24
C LEU A 163 9.35 -6.21 -3.06
N PRO A 164 10.63 -6.49 -2.75
CA PRO A 164 10.98 -7.32 -1.61
C PRO A 164 10.57 -6.66 -0.29
N SER A 165 10.21 -7.48 0.69
CA SER A 165 10.18 -7.10 2.10
C SER A 165 11.60 -7.03 2.65
N THR A 166 11.78 -6.35 3.77
CA THR A 166 13.01 -6.43 4.58
C THR A 166 13.35 -7.86 5.01
N LEU A 167 12.40 -8.80 4.90
CA LEU A 167 12.55 -10.23 5.19
C LEU A 167 12.81 -11.09 3.93
N GLY A 168 13.06 -10.49 2.76
CA GLY A 168 13.39 -11.22 1.51
C GLY A 168 12.19 -11.88 0.80
N ILE A 169 11.07 -12.08 1.48
CA ILE A 169 9.77 -12.44 0.87
C ILE A 169 9.17 -11.16 0.26
N GLY A 170 8.50 -11.22 -0.90
CA GLY A 170 7.82 -10.06 -1.49
C GLY A 170 6.98 -9.32 -0.44
N ALA A 171 7.18 -8.01 -0.29
CA ALA A 171 6.36 -7.22 0.62
C ALA A 171 4.93 -7.23 0.09
N LEU A 172 4.03 -7.89 0.83
CA LEU A 172 2.68 -8.20 0.38
C LEU A 172 2.02 -7.00 -0.30
N ASN A 173 2.17 -5.79 0.24
CA ASN A 173 1.47 -4.58 -0.26
C ASN A 173 2.33 -3.61 -1.09
N ARG A 174 3.47 -4.03 -1.65
CA ARG A 174 4.39 -3.15 -2.40
C ARG A 174 4.66 -3.69 -3.79
N TYR A 175 4.06 -3.06 -4.79
CA TYR A 175 4.22 -3.43 -6.19
C TYR A 175 3.85 -2.27 -7.11
N TYR A 176 4.29 -2.34 -8.35
CA TYR A 176 3.86 -1.44 -9.41
C TYR A 176 3.85 -2.16 -10.77
N GLY A 177 3.05 -1.67 -11.71
CA GLY A 177 2.83 -2.32 -13.00
C GLY A 177 1.88 -1.54 -13.90
N VAL A 178 1.64 -2.04 -15.10
CA VAL A 178 0.62 -1.54 -16.02
C VAL A 178 -0.48 -2.59 -16.12
N ILE A 179 -1.71 -2.21 -15.74
CA ILE A 179 -2.91 -3.05 -15.78
C ILE A 179 -3.91 -2.42 -16.76
N ASP A 180 -4.35 -3.16 -17.76
CA ASP A 180 -5.28 -2.68 -18.80
C ASP A 180 -4.86 -1.31 -19.40
N GLY A 181 -3.55 -1.09 -19.57
CA GLY A 181 -2.98 0.17 -20.09
C GLY A 181 -2.81 1.30 -19.05
N GLU A 182 -3.26 1.11 -17.81
CA GLU A 182 -3.13 2.11 -16.74
C GLU A 182 -2.02 1.77 -15.75
N LEU A 183 -1.28 2.80 -15.33
CA LEU A 183 -0.24 2.67 -14.31
C LEU A 183 -0.85 2.41 -12.92
N LYS A 184 -0.47 1.29 -12.31
CA LYS A 184 -0.85 0.92 -10.94
C LYS A 184 0.37 0.84 -10.05
N ALA A 185 0.30 1.51 -8.90
CA ALA A 185 1.36 1.52 -7.89
C ALA A 185 0.79 1.44 -6.48
N ARG A 186 1.38 0.58 -5.64
CA ARG A 186 1.01 0.33 -4.24
C ARG A 186 2.25 0.29 -3.35
N GLY A 187 2.13 0.87 -2.17
CA GLY A 187 3.14 0.74 -1.11
C GLY A 187 4.51 1.39 -1.36
N ILE A 188 4.64 2.19 -2.42
CA ILE A 188 5.84 2.99 -2.73
C ILE A 188 5.71 4.45 -2.29
N GLU A 189 6.82 5.17 -2.25
CA GLU A 189 6.95 6.57 -1.80
C GLU A 189 6.00 7.51 -2.55
N LEU A 190 5.71 7.26 -3.82
CA LEU A 190 4.74 7.99 -4.64
C LEU A 190 3.37 8.13 -3.95
N ARG A 191 2.92 7.09 -3.26
CA ARG A 191 1.61 7.04 -2.59
C ARG A 191 1.65 7.48 -1.12
N ARG A 192 2.85 7.72 -0.58
CA ARG A 192 3.07 8.07 0.82
C ARG A 192 2.88 9.57 1.06
N ARG A 193 2.16 9.95 2.12
CA ARG A 193 1.88 11.37 2.42
C ARG A 193 3.08 12.09 3.03
N ASP A 194 3.93 11.34 3.72
CA ASP A 194 5.15 11.78 4.41
C ASP A 194 6.37 11.94 3.47
N GLN A 195 6.17 11.85 2.15
CA GLN A 195 7.23 12.00 1.16
C GLN A 195 7.14 13.35 0.46
N PRO A 196 8.28 14.06 0.28
CA PRO A 196 8.34 15.33 -0.43
C PRO A 196 7.96 15.17 -1.91
N ARG A 197 7.48 16.23 -2.55
CA ARG A 197 6.96 16.14 -3.93
C ARG A 197 8.05 15.82 -4.94
N ILE A 198 9.30 16.23 -4.70
CA ILE A 198 10.44 15.88 -5.57
C ILE A 198 10.59 14.36 -5.73
N ILE A 199 10.45 13.59 -4.64
CA ILE A 199 10.52 12.12 -4.67
C ILE A 199 9.32 11.55 -5.44
N LYS A 200 8.13 12.11 -5.23
CA LYS A 200 6.91 11.68 -5.93
C LYS A 200 7.03 11.91 -7.43
N ARG A 201 7.45 13.10 -7.85
CA ARG A 201 7.66 13.44 -9.27
C ARG A 201 8.72 12.54 -9.91
N MET A 202 9.82 12.29 -9.22
CA MET A 202 10.84 11.36 -9.70
C MET A 202 10.24 9.96 -9.90
N GLN A 203 9.59 9.36 -8.89
CA GLN A 203 9.02 8.02 -9.03
C GLN A 203 7.91 7.96 -10.08
N GLU A 204 7.11 9.02 -10.23
CA GLU A 204 6.11 9.13 -11.29
C GLU A 204 6.78 9.14 -12.67
N ALA A 205 7.82 9.95 -12.88
CA ALA A 205 8.59 9.97 -14.12
C ALA A 205 9.28 8.62 -14.42
N MET A 206 9.87 7.97 -13.39
CA MET A 206 10.44 6.63 -13.52
C MET A 206 9.38 5.62 -13.97
N LEU A 207 8.18 5.67 -13.40
CA LEU A 207 7.06 4.80 -13.77
C LEU A 207 6.55 5.08 -15.18
N CYS A 208 6.46 6.35 -15.59
CA CYS A 208 6.10 6.71 -16.97
C CYS A 208 7.11 6.16 -17.98
N GLU A 209 8.40 6.19 -17.66
CA GLU A 209 9.45 5.60 -18.50
C GLU A 209 9.34 4.06 -18.59
N MET A 210 9.00 3.39 -17.49
CA MET A 210 8.76 1.94 -17.47
C MET A 210 7.45 1.56 -18.19
N ALA A 211 6.41 2.40 -18.10
CA ALA A 211 5.09 2.16 -18.69
C ALA A 211 5.10 2.13 -20.23
N GLN A 212 6.15 2.67 -20.85
CA GLN A 212 6.36 2.56 -22.30
C GLN A 212 6.75 1.13 -22.75
N ALA A 213 6.98 0.21 -21.82
CA ALA A 213 7.24 -1.19 -22.14
C ALA A 213 5.95 -2.03 -22.14
N ASP A 214 5.76 -2.80 -23.21
CA ASP A 214 4.60 -3.70 -23.36
C ASP A 214 4.79 -5.05 -22.65
N THR A 215 6.01 -5.39 -22.24
CA THR A 215 6.34 -6.68 -21.62
C THR A 215 7.36 -6.53 -20.50
N ALA A 216 7.38 -7.48 -19.57
CA ALA A 216 8.34 -7.51 -18.47
C ALA A 216 9.80 -7.48 -18.95
N GLN A 217 10.12 -8.15 -20.06
CA GLN A 217 11.47 -8.13 -20.65
C GLN A 217 11.84 -6.74 -21.20
N ASN A 218 10.85 -6.02 -21.76
CA ASN A 218 11.08 -4.67 -22.28
C ASN A 218 11.23 -3.64 -21.15
N VAL A 219 10.70 -3.88 -19.95
CA VAL A 219 10.92 -3.01 -18.77
C VAL A 219 12.41 -2.90 -18.46
N THR A 220 13.16 -4.00 -18.49
CA THR A 220 14.62 -3.99 -18.24
C THR A 220 15.38 -3.12 -19.24
N LYS A 221 14.90 -3.01 -20.49
CA LYS A 221 15.50 -2.14 -21.50
C LYS A 221 15.28 -0.65 -21.24
N ARG A 222 14.27 -0.29 -20.41
CA ARG A 222 13.99 1.09 -20.01
C ARG A 222 14.83 1.56 -18.82
N ILE A 223 15.53 0.65 -18.13
CA ILE A 223 16.31 0.96 -16.93
C ILE A 223 17.33 2.09 -17.15
N PRO A 224 18.08 2.17 -18.27
CA PRO A 224 18.95 3.32 -18.52
C PRO A 224 18.23 4.68 -18.50
N SER A 225 17.09 4.79 -19.19
CA SER A 225 16.27 6.01 -19.20
C SER A 225 15.68 6.32 -17.83
N VAL A 226 15.31 5.29 -17.06
CA VAL A 226 14.88 5.45 -15.67
C VAL A 226 16.01 6.00 -14.80
N LEU A 227 17.25 5.54 -14.98
CA LEU A 227 18.41 6.07 -14.24
C LEU A 227 18.68 7.54 -14.61
N ASP A 228 18.44 7.95 -15.85
CA ASP A 228 18.57 9.35 -16.26
C ASP A 228 17.57 10.25 -15.53
N VAL A 229 16.34 9.80 -15.31
CA VAL A 229 15.35 10.51 -14.47
C VAL A 229 15.86 10.71 -13.04
N VAL A 230 16.50 9.68 -12.47
CA VAL A 230 17.08 9.78 -11.12
C VAL A 230 18.24 10.77 -11.10
N ARG A 231 19.14 10.72 -12.09
CA ARG A 231 20.26 11.67 -12.23
C ARG A 231 19.77 13.11 -12.32
N GLN A 232 18.81 13.38 -13.20
CA GLN A 232 18.22 14.72 -13.34
C GLN A 232 17.61 15.22 -12.01
N SER A 233 16.95 14.34 -11.25
CA SER A 233 16.37 14.69 -9.96
C SER A 233 17.44 14.98 -8.90
N VAL A 234 18.53 14.21 -8.88
CA VAL A 234 19.68 14.47 -8.00
C VAL A 234 20.38 15.77 -8.39
N ASP A 235 20.63 15.99 -9.67
CA ASP A 235 21.29 17.21 -10.17
C ASP A 235 20.48 18.46 -9.82
N ALA A 236 19.16 18.44 -9.99
CA ALA A 236 18.30 19.55 -9.61
C ALA A 236 18.43 19.90 -8.12
N VAL A 237 18.40 18.89 -7.25
CA VAL A 237 18.60 19.06 -5.81
C VAL A 237 20.00 19.57 -5.48
N MET A 238 21.03 19.07 -6.14
CA MET A 238 22.42 19.45 -5.91
C MET A 238 22.75 20.87 -6.43
N GLN A 239 22.09 21.30 -7.51
CA GLN A 239 22.23 22.64 -8.07
C GLN A 239 21.44 23.69 -7.29
N GLY A 240 20.43 23.29 -6.53
CA GLY A 240 19.58 24.23 -5.79
C GLY A 240 18.41 24.78 -6.62
N THR A 241 18.01 24.10 -7.69
CA THR A 241 16.96 24.56 -8.61
C THR A 241 15.56 24.06 -8.24
N VAL A 242 15.44 23.31 -7.13
CA VAL A 242 14.16 22.74 -6.66
C VAL A 242 13.46 23.72 -5.74
N GLU A 243 12.18 23.94 -5.99
CA GLU A 243 11.31 24.76 -5.15
C GLU A 243 11.14 24.20 -3.74
N MET A 244 11.08 25.07 -2.73
CA MET A 244 10.96 24.68 -1.31
C MET A 244 9.70 23.87 -1.02
N GLU A 245 8.59 24.16 -1.71
CA GLU A 245 7.35 23.39 -1.58
C GLU A 245 7.53 21.93 -2.07
N ASP A 246 8.41 21.70 -3.04
CA ASP A 246 8.68 20.34 -3.54
C ASP A 246 9.59 19.53 -2.61
N LEU A 247 10.32 20.21 -1.72
CA LEU A 247 11.17 19.64 -0.68
C LEU A 247 10.43 19.44 0.65
N THR A 248 9.26 20.06 0.81
CA THR A 248 8.52 20.05 2.07
C THR A 248 8.01 18.66 2.43
N ILE A 249 8.34 18.23 3.65
CA ILE A 249 7.88 16.97 4.25
C ILE A 249 6.69 17.28 5.16
N THR A 250 5.58 16.54 4.99
CA THR A 250 4.36 16.72 5.78
C THR A 250 4.06 15.47 6.60
N ILE A 251 4.02 15.60 7.93
CA ILE A 251 3.76 14.49 8.85
C ILE A 251 2.52 14.79 9.69
N GLY A 252 1.63 13.80 9.83
CA GLY A 252 0.48 13.88 10.73
C GLY A 252 0.90 13.68 12.18
N ILE A 253 0.47 14.56 13.06
CA ILE A 253 0.74 14.50 14.49
C ILE A 253 -0.26 13.54 15.12
N THR A 254 0.22 12.55 15.86
CA THR A 254 -0.62 11.50 16.45
C THR A 254 -0.72 11.62 17.96
N ARG A 255 0.14 12.42 18.58
CA ARG A 255 0.23 12.61 20.04
C ARG A 255 0.62 14.03 20.37
N SER A 256 0.42 14.44 21.63
CA SER A 256 0.93 15.72 22.12
C SER A 256 2.46 15.69 22.15
N LEU A 257 3.10 16.85 22.05
CA LEU A 257 4.56 16.96 22.00
C LEU A 257 5.26 16.25 23.18
N GLU A 258 4.66 16.31 24.36
CA GLU A 258 5.15 15.72 25.61
C GLU A 258 5.13 14.18 25.61
N ASP A 259 4.29 13.56 24.78
CA ASP A 259 4.13 12.11 24.71
C ASP A 259 5.12 11.44 23.72
N TYR A 260 5.89 12.24 22.96
CA TYR A 260 6.89 11.73 22.05
C TYR A 260 8.17 11.34 22.80
N ARG A 261 8.43 10.03 22.85
CA ARG A 261 9.64 9.46 23.49
C ARG A 261 10.90 9.53 22.63
N VAL A 262 10.75 9.65 21.32
CA VAL A 262 11.86 9.64 20.36
C VAL A 262 12.00 10.99 19.70
N ASN A 263 13.18 11.59 19.84
CA ASN A 263 13.54 12.86 19.22
C ASN A 263 13.90 12.67 17.75
N ASN A 264 12.94 12.91 16.86
CA ASN A 264 13.09 12.85 15.41
C ASN A 264 12.86 14.23 14.75
N LEU A 265 12.99 14.32 13.41
CA LEU A 265 12.82 15.58 12.69
C LEU A 265 11.43 16.22 12.88
N SER A 266 10.35 15.43 12.95
CA SER A 266 9.02 15.96 13.25
C SER A 266 8.95 16.58 14.65
N VAL A 267 9.58 15.97 15.65
CA VAL A 267 9.65 16.52 17.01
C VAL A 267 10.49 17.81 17.03
N ALA A 268 11.57 17.90 16.24
CA ALA A 268 12.29 19.16 16.09
C ALA A 268 11.43 20.28 15.47
N ALA A 269 10.65 19.96 14.43
CA ALA A 269 9.75 20.91 13.81
C ALA A 269 8.66 21.39 14.79
N LEU A 270 8.09 20.48 15.58
CA LEU A 270 7.13 20.84 16.63
C LEU A 270 7.75 21.72 17.73
N ASN A 271 8.99 21.44 18.14
CA ASN A 271 9.70 22.27 19.10
C ASN A 271 10.00 23.68 18.56
N LEU A 272 10.28 23.83 17.26
CA LEU A 272 10.42 25.15 16.63
C LEU A 272 9.10 25.92 16.67
N LEU A 273 8.00 25.30 16.25
CA LEU A 273 6.66 25.91 16.30
C LEU A 273 6.28 26.34 17.72
N LYS A 274 6.54 25.50 18.73
CA LYS A 274 6.26 25.82 20.13
C LYS A 274 7.08 27.01 20.65
N ARG A 275 8.35 27.15 20.24
CA ARG A 275 9.18 28.31 20.60
C ARG A 275 8.64 29.62 20.05
N GLU A 276 7.95 29.54 18.92
CA GLU A 276 7.34 30.66 18.21
C GLU A 276 5.89 30.88 18.64
N GLY A 277 5.44 30.21 19.70
CA GLY A 277 4.09 30.34 20.28
C GLY A 277 2.99 29.63 19.50
N VAL A 278 3.33 28.73 18.57
CA VAL A 278 2.37 27.94 17.80
C VAL A 278 2.21 26.56 18.43
N ASP A 279 1.07 26.36 19.10
CA ASP A 279 0.70 25.05 19.65
C ASP A 279 0.07 24.16 18.57
N MET A 280 0.49 22.89 18.57
CA MET A 280 0.04 21.87 17.63
C MET A 280 -0.58 20.69 18.38
N TYR A 281 -1.70 20.18 17.86
CA TYR A 281 -2.52 19.14 18.48
C TYR A 281 -2.60 17.85 17.64
N PRO A 282 -2.88 16.70 18.27
CA PRO A 282 -3.14 15.45 17.55
C PRO A 282 -4.20 15.61 16.46
N GLY A 283 -3.94 15.04 15.28
CA GLY A 283 -4.78 15.17 14.09
C GLY A 283 -4.36 16.30 13.15
N GLN A 284 -3.59 17.28 13.62
CA GLN A 284 -2.99 18.31 12.75
C GLN A 284 -1.75 17.78 12.01
N LYS A 285 -1.22 18.59 11.09
CA LYS A 285 -0.06 18.25 10.26
C LYS A 285 1.07 19.22 10.53
N VAL A 286 2.27 18.70 10.73
CA VAL A 286 3.50 19.48 10.78
C VAL A 286 4.21 19.41 9.44
N ARG A 287 4.68 20.57 8.95
CA ARG A 287 5.47 20.69 7.72
C ARG A 287 6.88 21.13 8.07
N TYR A 288 7.88 20.54 7.43
CA TYR A 288 9.27 20.94 7.61
C TYR A 288 10.13 20.59 6.40
N ILE A 289 11.28 21.26 6.29
CA ILE A 289 12.34 20.99 5.31
C ILE A 289 13.60 20.59 6.06
N ILE A 290 14.39 19.67 5.50
CA ILE A 290 15.67 19.28 6.08
C ILE A 290 16.73 20.32 5.71
N ARG A 291 17.25 21.03 6.70
CA ARG A 291 18.20 22.13 6.50
C ARG A 291 19.67 21.72 6.69
N ASN A 292 19.95 20.96 7.75
CA ASN A 292 21.30 20.47 8.05
C ASN A 292 21.23 19.17 8.85
N TRP A 293 21.24 18.04 8.17
CA TRP A 293 21.12 16.71 8.76
C TRP A 293 22.20 16.43 9.81
N LYS A 294 23.40 16.99 9.64
CA LYS A 294 24.59 16.75 10.49
C LYS A 294 24.64 17.68 11.71
N ALA A 295 23.73 18.64 11.86
CA ALA A 295 23.75 19.57 13.00
C ALA A 295 23.60 18.85 14.35
N ARG A 296 24.30 19.33 15.38
CA ARG A 296 24.26 18.73 16.72
C ARG A 296 22.91 18.95 17.40
N LYS A 297 22.31 20.14 17.27
CA LYS A 297 20.98 20.42 17.80
C LYS A 297 19.91 20.01 16.78
N LEU A 298 18.89 19.28 17.24
CA LEU A 298 17.84 18.76 16.35
C LEU A 298 17.02 19.88 15.69
N THR A 299 16.80 20.99 16.40
CA THR A 299 16.09 22.16 15.87
C THR A 299 16.85 22.88 14.76
N GLU A 300 18.18 22.70 14.68
CA GLU A 300 19.00 23.27 13.58
C GLU A 300 18.97 22.37 12.33
N ARG A 301 18.43 21.14 12.45
CA ARG A 301 18.33 20.20 11.32
C ARG A 301 17.16 20.48 10.40
N VAL A 302 16.17 21.24 10.87
CA VAL A 302 14.92 21.47 10.15
C VAL A 302 14.57 22.95 10.12
N SER A 303 13.80 23.33 9.11
CA SER A 303 13.17 24.64 9.01
C SER A 303 11.67 24.49 8.74
N ILE A 304 10.89 25.48 9.16
CA ILE A 304 9.44 25.56 8.89
C ILE A 304 9.25 26.40 7.62
N PRO A 305 8.70 25.85 6.52
CA PRO A 305 8.56 26.56 5.25
C PRO A 305 7.88 27.93 5.38
N GLU A 306 6.87 28.02 6.23
CA GLU A 306 6.07 29.24 6.47
C GLU A 306 6.85 30.34 7.19
N MET A 307 7.96 29.98 7.85
CA MET A 307 8.78 30.89 8.65
C MET A 307 10.13 31.18 8.02
N THR A 308 10.43 30.55 6.87
CA THR A 308 11.76 30.56 6.26
C THR A 308 11.69 31.23 4.91
N GLN A 309 12.47 32.32 4.73
CA GLN A 309 12.53 33.06 3.47
C GLN A 309 13.67 32.59 2.56
N ASP A 310 14.67 31.87 3.09
CA ASP A 310 15.81 31.38 2.32
C ASP A 310 15.62 29.92 1.86
N ALA A 311 15.96 29.64 0.61
CA ALA A 311 15.87 28.30 0.02
C ALA A 311 17.02 27.36 0.44
N VAL A 312 17.52 27.50 1.68
CA VAL A 312 18.64 26.69 2.18
C VAL A 312 18.12 25.36 2.70
N TYR A 313 18.54 24.29 2.06
CA TYR A 313 18.24 22.91 2.45
C TYR A 313 19.48 22.02 2.32
N ASP A 314 19.45 20.86 2.97
CA ASP A 314 20.53 19.88 2.94
C ASP A 314 20.51 19.09 1.63
N ARG A 315 21.26 19.58 0.63
CA ARG A 315 21.30 19.01 -0.71
C ARG A 315 21.75 17.55 -0.72
N GLU A 316 22.80 17.24 0.04
CA GLU A 316 23.32 15.87 0.19
C GLU A 316 22.23 14.94 0.73
N LYS A 317 21.49 15.40 1.76
CA LYS A 317 20.44 14.57 2.37
C LYS A 317 19.27 14.34 1.43
N TYR A 318 18.83 15.35 0.69
CA TYR A 318 17.75 15.15 -0.30
C TYR A 318 18.20 14.26 -1.46
N ALA A 319 19.45 14.38 -1.91
CA ALA A 319 20.01 13.47 -2.91
C ALA A 319 20.02 12.01 -2.40
N GLU A 320 20.43 11.78 -1.14
CA GLU A 320 20.35 10.46 -0.49
C GLU A 320 18.92 9.91 -0.46
N LEU A 321 17.93 10.74 -0.11
CA LEU A 321 16.52 10.34 -0.09
C LEU A 321 15.99 9.97 -1.49
N ILE A 322 16.37 10.74 -2.51
CA ILE A 322 16.04 10.47 -3.92
C ILE A 322 16.63 9.13 -4.36
N ILE A 323 17.93 8.91 -4.12
CA ILE A 323 18.63 7.66 -4.45
C ILE A 323 17.97 6.47 -3.76
N ARG A 324 17.63 6.60 -2.47
CA ARG A 324 16.97 5.54 -1.70
C ARG A 324 15.57 5.21 -2.21
N ALA A 325 14.78 6.23 -2.56
CA ALA A 325 13.46 6.04 -3.13
C ALA A 325 13.52 5.41 -4.54
N ALA A 326 14.53 5.75 -5.34
CA ALA A 326 14.77 5.11 -6.63
C ALA A 326 15.23 3.64 -6.47
N CYS A 327 16.15 3.38 -5.54
CA CYS A 327 16.61 2.02 -5.21
C CYS A 327 15.45 1.11 -4.79
N THR A 328 14.50 1.65 -4.02
CA THR A 328 13.29 0.91 -3.63
C THR A 328 12.52 0.36 -4.84
N MET A 329 12.43 1.12 -5.95
CA MET A 329 11.81 0.62 -7.17
C MET A 329 12.76 -0.31 -7.94
N LEU A 330 14.04 0.02 -8.01
CA LEU A 330 15.00 -0.66 -8.86
C LEU A 330 15.61 -1.94 -8.24
N SER A 331 15.36 -2.22 -6.96
CA SER A 331 15.94 -3.38 -6.28
C SER A 331 15.64 -4.74 -6.94
N PRO A 332 14.44 -5.00 -7.52
CA PRO A 332 14.19 -6.26 -8.23
C PRO A 332 15.02 -6.43 -9.51
N PHE A 333 15.61 -5.35 -10.02
CA PHE A 333 16.50 -5.35 -11.19
C PHE A 333 17.99 -5.42 -10.81
N GLY A 334 18.31 -5.69 -9.53
CA GLY A 334 19.67 -5.85 -9.04
C GLY A 334 20.35 -4.57 -8.55
N PHE A 335 19.61 -3.45 -8.44
CA PHE A 335 20.17 -2.19 -7.95
C PHE A 335 20.11 -2.11 -6.43
N SER A 336 21.27 -2.19 -5.78
CA SER A 336 21.44 -1.86 -4.36
C SER A 336 21.68 -0.36 -4.17
N GLU A 337 21.55 0.14 -2.93
CA GLU A 337 21.86 1.54 -2.62
C GLU A 337 23.29 1.91 -3.02
N HIS A 338 24.25 0.99 -2.86
CA HIS A 338 25.64 1.16 -3.28
C HIS A 338 25.76 1.34 -4.80
N ILE A 339 25.17 0.42 -5.57
CA ILE A 339 25.21 0.48 -7.05
C ILE A 339 24.55 1.78 -7.53
N MET A 340 23.42 2.16 -6.92
CA MET A 340 22.74 3.40 -7.25
C MET A 340 23.61 4.63 -6.95
N GLN A 341 24.30 4.66 -5.81
CA GLN A 341 25.23 5.74 -5.49
C GLN A 341 26.37 5.82 -6.50
N GLU A 342 26.98 4.71 -6.91
CA GLU A 342 28.04 4.68 -7.93
C GLU A 342 27.55 5.17 -9.30
N CYS A 343 26.38 4.70 -9.75
CA CYS A 343 25.79 5.06 -11.03
C CYS A 343 25.39 6.54 -11.15
N ILE A 344 25.14 7.21 -10.02
CA ILE A 344 24.64 8.58 -9.97
C ILE A 344 25.75 9.57 -9.58
N SER A 345 26.67 9.18 -8.70
CA SER A 345 27.73 10.09 -8.22
C SER A 345 28.90 10.28 -9.20
N ASN A 346 28.89 9.59 -10.37
CA ASN A 346 30.04 9.48 -11.29
C ASN A 346 31.34 9.01 -10.61
N ARG A 347 31.27 8.49 -9.38
CA ARG A 347 32.39 7.88 -8.68
C ARG A 347 32.35 6.38 -8.95
N ALA A 348 32.93 5.98 -10.08
CA ALA A 348 33.32 4.58 -10.24
C ALA A 348 34.37 4.28 -9.16
N GLN A 349 34.09 3.35 -8.25
CA GLN A 349 35.11 2.82 -7.36
C GLN A 349 36.09 2.03 -8.22
N LYS A 350 37.21 2.67 -8.59
CA LYS A 350 38.33 2.01 -9.24
C LYS A 350 38.82 0.90 -8.31
N THR A 351 38.82 -0.33 -8.81
CA THR A 351 39.48 -1.44 -8.13
C THR A 351 40.99 -1.19 -8.15
N LEU A 352 41.74 -1.82 -7.24
CA LEU A 352 43.21 -1.72 -7.22
C LEU A 352 43.85 -2.17 -8.55
N ARG A 353 43.13 -2.95 -9.36
CA ARG A 353 43.53 -3.36 -10.72
C ARG A 353 43.36 -2.27 -11.77
N ASP A 354 42.54 -1.25 -11.54
CA ASP A 354 42.38 -0.10 -12.44
C ASP A 354 43.48 0.96 -12.23
N TYR A 355 44.40 0.71 -11.29
CA TYR A 355 45.57 1.53 -10.97
C TYR A 355 46.91 0.85 -11.31
N LEU A 356 46.88 -0.42 -11.72
CA LEU A 356 48.03 -1.18 -12.24
C LEU A 356 47.94 -1.21 -13.76
#